data_AF-A0AB35MHV5-F1
#
_entry.id   AF-A0AB35MHV5-F1
#
_cell.length_a   1.000
_cell.length_b   1.000
_cell.length_c   1.000
_cell.angle_alpha   90.00
_cell.angle_beta   90.00
_cell.angle_gamma   90.00
#
_symmetry.space_group_name_H-M   'P 1'
#
loop_
_entity.id
_entity.type
_entity.pdbx_description
1 polymer ?
#
loop_
_entity_poly.entity_id
_entity_poly.type
_entity_poly.pdbx_seq_one_letter_code
_entity_poly.pdbx_strand_id
1 'polypeptide(L)'
;MSDAGQPTDGPGARAPFDSPQLWRALVGDRSAAAPVALPLFSTRDALAAGLTARRLTSLRSRRRVETIARGRHILIPPGASHDWRIAPLEAAWLVAVSVFGWDLPYLSGLTAAACHGAIAHPPGVVHITGPSQVRDIDLPGVGCIARFHQRSERTWSESLGAHHGDPAAVDIIAGELCRMRITTENQTCLDLEHSLRRTGYPRVAAAARLTLQRRAAYRALWDACQLQRRWTAYGRLTGWRSQEPIDPRESYRSF
;
A
#
# COMPACT_ATOMS: atom_id res chain seq x y z
N MET A 1 -11.23 -41.77 2.83
CA MET A 1 -11.19 -40.71 1.82
C MET A 1 -11.15 -39.40 2.57
N SER A 2 -9.94 -38.94 2.87
CA SER A 2 -9.70 -37.74 3.67
C SER A 2 -9.57 -36.58 2.69
N ASP A 3 -10.54 -35.68 2.75
CA ASP A 3 -10.57 -34.45 1.98
C ASP A 3 -9.49 -33.53 2.56
N ALA A 4 -8.35 -33.46 1.88
CA ALA A 4 -7.26 -32.57 2.23
C ALA A 4 -7.72 -31.15 1.92
N GLY A 5 -8.20 -30.45 2.94
CA GLY A 5 -8.57 -29.04 2.87
C GLY A 5 -7.49 -28.24 2.16
N GLN A 6 -7.86 -27.63 1.03
CA GLN A 6 -7.02 -26.64 0.37
C GLN A 6 -6.78 -25.49 1.36
N PRO A 7 -5.53 -25.01 1.51
CA PRO A 7 -5.28 -23.81 2.29
C PRO A 7 -6.01 -22.66 1.59
N THR A 8 -7.01 -22.10 2.27
CA THR A 8 -7.60 -20.82 1.88
C THR A 8 -6.51 -19.78 2.05
N ASP A 9 -5.86 -19.42 0.94
CA ASP A 9 -4.98 -18.28 0.84
C ASP A 9 -5.75 -17.04 1.30
N GLY A 10 -5.54 -16.65 2.56
CA GLY A 10 -6.09 -15.43 3.11
C GLY A 10 -5.66 -14.21 2.26
N PRO A 11 -6.36 -13.07 2.37
CA PRO A 11 -5.95 -11.83 1.71
C PRO A 11 -4.56 -11.42 2.21
N GLY A 12 -3.52 -11.87 1.51
CA GLY A 12 -2.13 -11.82 1.99
C GLY A 12 -1.19 -12.90 1.43
N ALA A 13 -1.67 -13.84 0.60
CA ALA A 13 -0.80 -14.86 -0.03
C ALA A 13 0.43 -14.22 -0.70
N ARG A 14 1.61 -14.46 -0.12
CA ARG A 14 2.86 -13.72 -0.38
C ARG A 14 3.31 -13.84 -1.83
N ALA A 15 3.90 -12.75 -2.34
CA ALA A 15 4.54 -12.71 -3.65
C ALA A 15 5.69 -13.73 -3.73
N PRO A 16 6.10 -14.18 -4.94
CA PRO A 16 7.12 -15.22 -5.12
C PRO A 16 8.53 -14.85 -4.60
N PHE A 17 8.76 -13.62 -4.14
CA PHE A 17 10.06 -13.13 -3.70
C PHE A 17 10.26 -13.05 -2.16
N ASP A 18 9.23 -13.39 -1.37
CA ASP A 18 9.26 -13.38 0.10
C ASP A 18 9.77 -14.70 0.69
N SER A 19 10.89 -15.19 0.16
CA SER A 19 11.44 -16.46 0.61
C SER A 19 12.47 -16.22 1.71
N PRO A 20 12.21 -16.60 2.99
CA PRO A 20 13.24 -16.61 4.03
C PRO A 20 14.50 -17.38 3.61
N GLN A 21 14.36 -18.32 2.68
CA GLN A 21 15.47 -19.08 2.10
C GLN A 21 16.43 -18.19 1.30
N LEU A 22 15.95 -17.18 0.56
CA LEU A 22 16.80 -16.22 -0.14
C LEU A 22 17.64 -15.39 0.85
N TRP A 23 17.01 -14.93 1.94
CA TRP A 23 17.71 -14.23 3.01
C TRP A 23 18.79 -15.11 3.65
N ARG A 24 18.41 -16.32 4.06
CA ARG A 24 19.33 -17.30 4.67
C ARG A 24 20.50 -17.64 3.77
N ALA A 25 20.26 -17.80 2.47
CA ALA A 25 21.32 -18.02 1.48
C ALA A 25 22.25 -16.80 1.33
N LEU A 26 21.69 -15.59 1.32
CA LEU A 26 22.45 -14.35 1.23
C LEU A 26 23.39 -14.18 2.45
N VAL A 27 22.88 -14.41 3.65
CA VAL A 27 23.63 -14.26 4.92
C VAL A 27 24.52 -15.46 5.21
N GLY A 28 24.23 -16.64 4.65
CA GLY A 28 25.01 -17.87 4.86
C GLY A 28 24.71 -18.55 6.20
N ASP A 29 23.55 -18.27 6.78
CA ASP A 29 23.09 -18.86 8.04
C ASP A 29 21.63 -19.31 7.86
N ARG A 30 21.39 -20.62 8.07
CA ARG A 30 20.07 -21.25 7.92
C ARG A 30 19.10 -20.88 9.04
N SER A 31 19.62 -20.43 10.18
CA SER A 31 18.84 -20.03 11.35
C SER A 31 18.47 -18.54 11.37
N ALA A 32 19.07 -17.74 10.48
CA ALA A 32 18.84 -16.31 10.42
C ALA A 32 17.36 -15.98 10.21
N ALA A 33 16.83 -15.13 11.10
CA ALA A 33 15.50 -14.57 10.99
C ALA A 33 15.45 -13.59 9.81
N ALA A 34 14.42 -13.73 8.96
CA ALA A 34 14.20 -12.82 7.86
C ALA A 34 13.60 -11.50 8.36
N PRO A 35 14.01 -10.35 7.79
CA PRO A 35 13.34 -9.07 8.02
C PRO A 35 11.85 -9.14 7.66
N VAL A 36 11.02 -8.41 8.41
CA VAL A 36 9.56 -8.38 8.19
C VAL A 36 9.22 -7.96 6.75
N ALA A 37 9.94 -6.96 6.22
CA ALA A 37 9.69 -6.38 4.92
C ALA A 37 10.57 -6.94 3.79
N LEU A 38 11.12 -8.16 3.94
CA LEU A 38 11.87 -8.82 2.87
C LEU A 38 11.08 -8.72 1.54
N PRO A 39 11.69 -8.34 0.39
CA PRO A 39 13.13 -8.22 0.12
C PRO A 39 13.82 -6.94 0.63
N LEU A 40 13.11 -6.02 1.28
CA LEU A 40 13.72 -4.88 1.97
C LEU A 40 14.32 -5.31 3.30
N PHE A 41 15.54 -4.85 3.54
CA PHE A 41 16.23 -5.01 4.80
C PHE A 41 17.09 -3.79 5.11
N SER A 42 17.34 -3.56 6.40
CA SER A 42 18.21 -2.50 6.86
C SER A 42 19.64 -2.98 7.03
N THR A 43 20.60 -2.05 7.09
CA THR A 43 21.98 -2.38 7.52
C THR A 43 21.99 -3.02 8.91
N ARG A 44 21.07 -2.63 9.80
CA ARG A 44 20.93 -3.24 11.13
C ARG A 44 20.54 -4.72 11.02
N ASP A 45 19.58 -5.05 10.16
CA ASP A 45 19.15 -6.45 9.95
C ASP A 45 20.29 -7.30 9.39
N ALA A 46 21.05 -6.73 8.44
CA ALA A 46 22.23 -7.38 7.88
C ALA A 46 23.27 -7.68 8.97
N LEU A 47 23.63 -6.69 9.79
CA LEU A 47 24.60 -6.86 10.87
C LEU A 47 24.12 -7.85 11.93
N ALA A 48 22.82 -7.80 12.28
CA ALA A 48 22.22 -8.75 13.22
C ALA A 48 22.26 -10.20 12.69
N ALA A 49 22.19 -10.40 11.37
CA ALA A 49 22.34 -11.69 10.72
C ALA A 49 23.81 -12.06 10.39
N GLY A 50 24.80 -11.33 10.92
CA GLY A 50 26.22 -11.64 10.74
C GLY A 50 26.83 -11.18 9.40
N LEU A 51 26.12 -10.39 8.59
CA LEU A 51 26.70 -9.79 7.38
C LEU A 51 27.63 -8.63 7.76
N THR A 52 28.92 -8.79 7.52
CA THR A 52 29.88 -7.68 7.70
C THR A 52 29.67 -6.58 6.66
N ALA A 53 30.08 -5.34 6.97
CA ALA A 53 30.05 -4.22 6.02
C ALA A 53 30.85 -4.51 4.73
N ARG A 54 31.96 -5.24 4.84
CA ARG A 54 32.76 -5.69 3.69
C ARG A 54 31.97 -6.66 2.81
N ARG A 55 31.26 -7.62 3.41
CA ARG A 55 30.42 -8.57 2.67
C ARG A 55 29.22 -7.88 2.02
N LEU A 56 28.57 -6.94 2.70
CA LEU A 56 27.48 -6.14 2.12
C LEU A 56 27.97 -5.29 0.93
N THR A 57 29.17 -4.72 1.01
CA THR A 57 29.81 -4.02 -0.12
C THR A 57 30.07 -4.95 -1.30
N SER A 58 30.57 -6.17 -1.04
CA SER A 58 30.75 -7.20 -2.08
C SER A 58 29.42 -7.64 -2.72
N LEU A 59 28.35 -7.77 -1.94
CA LEU A 59 27.02 -8.10 -2.47
C LEU A 59 26.47 -7.00 -3.38
N ARG A 60 26.72 -5.72 -3.05
CA ARG A 60 26.37 -4.59 -3.90
C ARG A 60 27.19 -4.57 -5.20
N SER A 61 28.50 -4.77 -5.13
CA SER A 61 29.35 -4.81 -6.34
C SER A 61 29.01 -5.97 -7.27
N ARG A 62 28.50 -7.08 -6.72
CA ARG A 62 27.98 -8.24 -7.46
C ARG A 62 26.51 -8.11 -7.87
N ARG A 63 25.89 -6.94 -7.69
CA ARG A 63 24.47 -6.68 -8.01
C ARG A 63 23.52 -7.73 -7.42
N ARG A 64 23.75 -8.14 -6.18
CA ARG A 64 22.81 -8.97 -5.40
C ARG A 64 21.95 -8.13 -4.45
N VAL A 65 22.40 -6.91 -4.19
CA VAL A 65 21.77 -5.95 -3.28
C VAL A 65 21.82 -4.57 -3.93
N GLU A 66 20.70 -3.85 -3.91
CA GLU A 66 20.60 -2.45 -4.29
C GLU A 66 20.38 -1.59 -3.04
N THR A 67 21.05 -0.44 -2.93
CA THR A 67 20.81 0.52 -1.84
C THR A 67 19.82 1.57 -2.32
N ILE A 68 18.62 1.59 -1.75
CA ILE A 68 17.56 2.55 -2.14
C ILE A 68 17.57 3.83 -1.29
N ALA A 69 18.11 3.76 -0.07
CA ALA A 69 18.31 4.89 0.83
C ALA A 69 19.41 4.58 1.85
N ARG A 70 19.83 5.58 2.65
CA ARG A 70 20.81 5.35 3.72
C ARG A 70 20.32 4.26 4.67
N GLY A 71 21.10 3.19 4.76
CA GLY A 71 20.83 2.06 5.63
C GLY A 71 19.68 1.14 5.19
N ARG A 72 19.16 1.29 3.97
CA ARG A 72 18.06 0.50 3.40
C ARG A 72 18.48 -0.16 2.10
N HIS A 73 18.20 -1.45 2.00
CA HIS A 73 18.70 -2.30 0.95
C HIS A 73 17.60 -3.22 0.43
N ILE A 74 17.58 -3.45 -0.87
CA ILE A 74 16.68 -4.38 -1.54
C ILE A 74 17.50 -5.55 -2.07
N LEU A 75 17.00 -6.77 -1.89
CA LEU A 75 17.53 -7.92 -2.60
C LEU A 75 17.14 -7.88 -4.07
N ILE A 76 18.14 -8.01 -4.95
CA ILE A 76 17.92 -8.08 -6.39
C ILE A 76 17.48 -9.52 -6.75
N PRO A 77 16.42 -9.70 -7.55
CA PRO A 77 15.99 -11.01 -8.02
C PRO A 77 17.08 -11.84 -8.68
N PRO A 78 17.19 -13.15 -8.39
CA PRO A 78 18.02 -14.05 -9.19
C PRO A 78 17.56 -13.99 -10.65
N GLY A 79 18.50 -13.75 -11.56
CA GLY A 79 18.20 -13.61 -12.99
C GLY A 79 17.70 -12.24 -13.41
N ALA A 80 17.61 -11.26 -12.50
CA ALA A 80 17.36 -9.87 -12.87
C ALA A 80 18.38 -9.38 -13.90
N SER A 81 17.92 -8.59 -14.87
CA SER A 81 18.79 -8.00 -15.90
C SER A 81 19.82 -7.05 -15.29
N HIS A 82 20.87 -6.74 -16.04
CA HIS A 82 21.93 -5.85 -15.57
C HIS A 82 21.43 -4.40 -15.35
N ASP A 83 20.37 -3.99 -16.02
CA ASP A 83 19.73 -2.68 -15.87
C ASP A 83 18.53 -2.69 -14.91
N TRP A 84 18.21 -3.83 -14.30
CA TRP A 84 17.08 -3.96 -13.38
C TRP A 84 17.14 -2.92 -12.26
N ARG A 85 15.96 -2.38 -11.93
CA ARG A 85 15.71 -1.44 -10.84
C ARG A 85 14.36 -1.75 -10.23
N ILE A 86 14.27 -1.70 -8.90
CA ILE A 86 12.97 -1.73 -8.23
C ILE A 86 12.12 -0.53 -8.63
N ALA A 87 10.83 -0.75 -8.87
CA ALA A 87 9.88 0.32 -9.13
C ALA A 87 9.74 1.24 -7.89
N PRO A 88 9.67 2.58 -8.05
CA PRO A 88 9.50 3.50 -6.93
C PRO A 88 8.30 3.18 -6.03
N LEU A 89 7.20 2.73 -6.63
CA LEU A 89 5.98 2.31 -5.95
C LEU A 89 6.24 1.14 -4.97
N GLU A 90 6.91 0.09 -5.44
CA GLU A 90 7.24 -1.08 -4.63
C GLU A 90 8.27 -0.76 -3.54
N ALA A 91 9.27 0.07 -3.86
CA ALA A 91 10.25 0.51 -2.88
C ALA A 91 9.60 1.26 -1.72
N ALA A 92 8.72 2.22 -2.02
CA ALA A 92 8.00 2.98 -0.99
C ALA A 92 7.01 2.10 -0.21
N TRP A 93 6.35 1.14 -0.88
CA TRP A 93 5.50 0.15 -0.23
C TRP A 93 6.27 -0.72 0.78
N LEU A 94 7.39 -1.32 0.37
CA LEU A 94 8.22 -2.14 1.26
C LEU A 94 8.76 -1.31 2.45
N VAL A 95 9.06 -0.03 2.23
CA VAL A 95 9.43 0.89 3.32
C VAL A 95 8.27 1.06 4.30
N ALA A 96 7.03 1.20 3.83
CA ALA A 96 5.86 1.23 4.71
C ALA A 96 5.68 -0.07 5.50
N VAL A 97 5.84 -1.22 4.83
CA VAL A 97 5.79 -2.54 5.46
C VAL A 97 6.86 -2.69 6.54
N SER A 98 8.06 -2.13 6.33
CA SER A 98 9.13 -2.17 7.35
C SER A 98 8.80 -1.38 8.62
N VAL A 99 7.85 -0.44 8.54
CA VAL A 99 7.43 0.39 9.67
C VAL A 99 6.17 -0.15 10.32
N PHE A 100 5.21 -0.62 9.54
CA PHE A 100 3.86 -0.97 10.01
C PHE A 100 3.51 -2.46 9.89
N GLY A 101 4.36 -3.29 9.29
CA GLY A 101 4.01 -4.65 8.88
C GLY A 101 3.18 -4.67 7.59
N TRP A 102 2.80 -5.86 7.14
CA TRP A 102 2.11 -6.06 5.85
C TRP A 102 0.63 -5.66 5.88
N ASP A 103 -0.01 -5.80 7.05
CA ASP A 103 -1.47 -5.79 7.17
C ASP A 103 -2.05 -4.42 7.56
N LEU A 104 -1.20 -3.41 7.81
CA LEU A 104 -1.64 -2.09 8.25
C LEU A 104 -1.54 -1.00 7.17
N PRO A 105 -0.44 -0.85 6.41
CA PRO A 105 -0.35 0.22 5.44
C PRO A 105 -1.19 -0.07 4.21
N TYR A 106 -1.55 0.96 3.45
CA TYR A 106 -2.10 0.85 2.10
C TYR A 106 -1.77 2.10 1.28
N LEU A 107 -1.66 1.93 -0.03
CA LEU A 107 -1.49 3.01 -1.00
C LEU A 107 -2.80 3.80 -1.11
N SER A 108 -2.69 5.14 -1.12
CA SER A 108 -3.86 6.03 -1.06
C SER A 108 -3.69 7.29 -1.92
N GLY A 109 -4.75 8.10 -1.99
CA GLY A 109 -4.72 9.42 -2.62
C GLY A 109 -4.32 9.37 -4.10
N LEU A 110 -3.38 10.22 -4.50
CA LEU A 110 -2.94 10.32 -5.91
C LEU A 110 -2.20 9.08 -6.39
N THR A 111 -1.49 8.38 -5.50
CA THR A 111 -0.84 7.11 -5.84
C THR A 111 -1.87 6.06 -6.17
N ALA A 112 -2.92 5.94 -5.35
CA ALA A 112 -3.99 5.00 -5.65
C ALA A 112 -4.73 5.36 -6.94
N ALA A 113 -5.01 6.65 -7.16
CA ALA A 113 -5.66 7.12 -8.38
C ALA A 113 -4.84 6.82 -9.65
N ALA A 114 -3.51 6.90 -9.57
CA ALA A 114 -2.63 6.53 -10.66
C ALA A 114 -2.68 5.02 -10.97
N CYS A 115 -2.67 4.17 -9.93
CA CYS A 115 -2.77 2.72 -10.12
C CYS A 115 -4.12 2.30 -10.74
N HIS A 116 -5.19 3.05 -10.47
CA HIS A 116 -6.50 2.89 -11.11
C HIS A 116 -6.61 3.51 -12.52
N GLY A 117 -5.51 4.05 -13.06
CA GLY A 117 -5.51 4.68 -14.38
C GLY A 117 -6.40 5.92 -14.48
N ALA A 118 -6.60 6.64 -13.37
CA ALA A 118 -7.34 7.92 -13.37
C ALA A 118 -6.45 9.10 -13.76
N ILE A 119 -5.14 8.98 -13.52
CA ILE A 119 -4.09 9.93 -13.88
C ILE A 119 -2.81 9.17 -14.24
N ALA A 120 -1.89 9.84 -14.92
CA ALA A 120 -0.51 9.38 -14.97
C ALA A 120 0.10 9.37 -13.56
N HIS A 121 1.07 8.49 -13.32
CA HIS A 121 1.72 8.41 -12.01
C HIS A 121 2.36 9.77 -11.66
N PRO A 122 1.98 10.41 -10.55
CA PRO A 122 2.61 11.66 -10.14
C PRO A 122 4.11 11.40 -9.90
N PRO A 123 5.01 12.26 -10.40
CA PRO A 123 6.43 12.03 -10.26
C PRO A 123 6.85 12.15 -8.79
N GLY A 124 7.75 11.24 -8.38
CA GLY A 124 8.58 11.41 -7.18
C GLY A 124 7.92 11.31 -5.81
N VAL A 125 6.60 11.06 -5.70
CA VAL A 125 5.94 10.89 -4.39
C VAL A 125 4.98 9.69 -4.41
N VAL A 126 5.13 8.82 -3.42
CA VAL A 126 4.24 7.69 -3.16
C VAL A 126 3.48 7.95 -1.86
N HIS A 127 2.16 8.06 -1.95
CA HIS A 127 1.27 8.33 -0.82
C HIS A 127 0.82 7.02 -0.17
N ILE A 128 1.16 6.87 1.10
CA ILE A 128 0.84 5.70 1.91
C ILE A 128 0.05 6.16 3.13
N THR A 129 -1.01 5.46 3.46
CA THR A 129 -1.73 5.65 4.72
C THR A 129 -1.36 4.53 5.69
N GLY A 130 -1.22 4.86 6.98
CA GLY A 130 -0.96 3.90 8.06
C GLY A 130 -1.55 4.32 9.41
N PRO A 131 -1.36 3.49 10.46
CA PRO A 131 -1.99 3.65 11.79
C PRO A 131 -1.52 4.90 12.55
N SER A 132 -0.28 5.31 12.31
CA SER A 132 0.38 6.38 13.03
C SER A 132 1.15 7.29 12.08
N GLN A 133 1.32 8.55 12.48
CA GLN A 133 2.07 9.52 11.69
C GLN A 133 3.55 9.17 11.70
N VAL A 134 4.14 9.10 10.51
CA VAL A 134 5.58 8.90 10.29
C VAL A 134 6.09 10.06 9.44
N ARG A 135 7.38 10.41 9.58
CA ARG A 135 8.00 11.42 8.73
C ARG A 135 8.14 10.88 7.30
N ASP A 136 8.06 11.76 6.32
CA ASP A 136 8.39 11.41 4.93
C ASP A 136 9.78 10.77 4.85
N ILE A 137 9.92 9.72 4.06
CA ILE A 137 11.18 9.00 3.86
C ILE A 137 11.62 9.20 2.41
N ASP A 138 12.75 9.88 2.23
CA ASP A 138 13.39 10.04 0.93
C ASP A 138 14.11 8.75 0.50
N LEU A 139 13.90 8.35 -0.75
CA LEU A 139 14.44 7.14 -1.38
C LEU A 139 15.26 7.55 -2.62
N PRO A 140 16.43 8.17 -2.44
CA PRO A 140 17.20 8.74 -3.54
C PRO A 140 17.71 7.69 -4.53
N GLY A 141 17.88 6.43 -4.11
CA GLY A 141 18.29 5.35 -5.01
C GLY A 141 17.22 4.95 -6.04
N VAL A 142 15.97 5.37 -5.83
CA VAL A 142 14.84 5.12 -6.75
C VAL A 142 14.13 6.42 -7.17
N GLY A 143 14.60 7.58 -6.71
CA GLY A 143 14.07 8.88 -7.10
C GLY A 143 12.66 9.19 -6.61
N CYS A 144 12.28 8.75 -5.40
CA CYS A 144 10.96 9.09 -4.85
C CYS A 144 10.96 9.32 -3.33
N ILE A 145 9.88 9.92 -2.84
CA ILE A 145 9.58 10.11 -1.43
C ILE A 145 8.39 9.22 -1.04
N ALA A 146 8.55 8.39 -0.01
CA ALA A 146 7.44 7.72 0.66
C ALA A 146 6.80 8.70 1.66
N ARG A 147 5.60 9.18 1.34
CA ARG A 147 4.85 10.15 2.14
C ARG A 147 3.75 9.45 2.93
N PHE A 148 3.79 9.62 4.25
CA PHE A 148 2.89 8.93 5.18
C PHE A 148 1.75 9.83 5.65
N HIS A 149 0.53 9.31 5.53
CA HIS A 149 -0.69 9.90 6.07
C HIS A 149 -1.17 9.06 7.23
N GLN A 150 -1.45 9.69 8.36
CA GLN A 150 -2.09 8.99 9.47
C GLN A 150 -3.59 8.85 9.22
N ARG A 151 -4.12 7.66 9.50
CA ARG A 151 -5.54 7.45 9.73
C ARG A 151 -5.73 6.78 11.07
N SER A 152 -6.46 7.43 11.98
CA SER A 152 -6.72 6.89 13.32
C SER A 152 -7.57 5.62 13.22
N GLU A 153 -6.97 4.51 13.63
CA GLU A 153 -7.60 3.18 13.63
C GLU A 153 -8.48 2.93 14.87
N ARG A 154 -8.75 3.95 15.70
CA ARG A 154 -9.63 3.82 16.88
C ARG A 154 -11.07 3.40 16.53
N THR A 155 -11.41 3.35 15.23
CA THR A 155 -12.66 2.82 14.67
C THR A 155 -12.55 1.39 14.13
N TRP A 156 -11.37 0.76 14.13
CA TRP A 156 -11.12 -0.55 13.49
C TRP A 156 -11.58 -1.72 14.35
N SER A 157 -11.37 -1.68 15.67
CA SER A 157 -11.72 -2.78 16.58
C SER A 157 -13.18 -2.79 17.04
N GLU A 158 -13.87 -1.64 17.03
CA GLU A 158 -15.22 -1.50 17.58
C GLU A 158 -16.34 -1.60 16.51
N SER A 159 -16.01 -1.40 15.23
CA SER A 159 -17.03 -1.28 14.17
C SER A 159 -17.28 -2.57 13.37
N LEU A 160 -16.49 -3.62 13.58
CA LEU A 160 -16.55 -4.85 12.78
C LEU A 160 -16.66 -6.06 13.70
N GLY A 161 -17.88 -6.29 14.19
CA GLY A 161 -18.25 -7.62 14.67
C GLY A 161 -18.06 -8.62 13.54
N ALA A 162 -17.03 -9.47 13.63
CA ALA A 162 -16.86 -10.78 13.00
C ALA A 162 -17.18 -10.95 11.48
N HIS A 163 -17.41 -9.91 10.70
CA HIS A 163 -17.56 -9.99 9.25
C HIS A 163 -16.33 -9.42 8.55
N HIS A 164 -15.52 -10.36 8.07
CA HIS A 164 -14.35 -10.23 7.23
C HIS A 164 -14.42 -9.07 6.21
N GLY A 165 -13.66 -8.00 6.47
CA GLY A 165 -13.43 -6.92 5.52
C GLY A 165 -12.45 -5.91 6.09
N ASP A 166 -11.47 -5.50 5.28
CA ASP A 166 -10.61 -4.38 5.62
C ASP A 166 -11.49 -3.11 5.78
N PRO A 167 -11.38 -2.35 6.89
CA PRO A 167 -12.17 -1.13 7.10
C PRO A 167 -11.87 -0.03 6.06
N ALA A 168 -10.70 -0.09 5.42
CA ALA A 168 -10.52 0.53 4.12
C ALA A 168 -10.96 -0.51 3.07
N ALA A 169 -11.92 -0.16 2.21
CA ALA A 169 -12.18 -0.96 1.02
C ALA A 169 -10.90 -0.93 0.17
N VAL A 170 -10.04 -1.94 0.32
CA VAL A 170 -8.76 -2.08 -0.37
C VAL A 170 -8.79 -3.22 -1.36
N ASP A 171 -8.05 -3.04 -2.44
CA ASP A 171 -7.69 -4.08 -3.40
C ASP A 171 -6.22 -4.48 -3.19
N ILE A 172 -5.82 -5.57 -3.84
CA ILE A 172 -4.43 -6.02 -3.91
C ILE A 172 -3.93 -5.90 -5.34
N ILE A 173 -2.85 -5.15 -5.53
CA ILE A 173 -2.11 -5.11 -6.80
C ILE A 173 -0.82 -5.91 -6.67
N ALA A 174 -0.49 -6.68 -7.70
CA ALA A 174 0.77 -7.41 -7.77
C ALA A 174 1.85 -6.50 -8.37
N GLY A 175 2.95 -6.34 -7.64
CA GLY A 175 4.22 -5.85 -8.16
C GLY A 175 5.16 -7.01 -8.51
N GLU A 176 6.37 -6.67 -8.94
CA GLU A 176 7.41 -7.66 -9.23
C GLU A 176 7.92 -8.35 -7.96
N LEU A 177 8.11 -7.58 -6.89
CA LEU A 177 8.71 -8.03 -5.63
C LEU A 177 7.68 -8.26 -4.54
N CYS A 178 6.52 -7.62 -4.60
CA CYS A 178 5.57 -7.60 -3.50
C CYS A 178 4.13 -7.47 -3.97
N ARG A 179 3.19 -7.81 -3.08
CA ARG A 179 1.78 -7.47 -3.24
C ARG A 179 1.49 -6.23 -2.41
N MET A 180 0.85 -5.24 -3.03
CA MET A 180 0.58 -3.96 -2.40
C MET A 180 -0.91 -3.82 -2.15
N ARG A 181 -1.26 -3.33 -0.97
CA ARG A 181 -2.64 -2.97 -0.64
C ARG A 181 -2.89 -1.56 -1.12
N ILE A 182 -4.04 -1.33 -1.73
CA ILE A 182 -4.39 -0.04 -2.32
C ILE A 182 -5.87 0.24 -2.07
N THR A 183 -6.26 1.47 -1.79
CA THR A 183 -7.69 1.81 -1.70
C THR A 183 -8.42 1.53 -3.01
N THR A 184 -9.61 0.95 -2.96
CA THR A 184 -10.50 0.76 -4.14
C THR A 184 -10.77 2.08 -4.88
N GLU A 185 -11.27 2.02 -6.11
CA GLU A 185 -11.60 3.23 -6.89
C GLU A 185 -12.58 4.16 -6.14
N ASN A 186 -13.64 3.60 -5.56
CA ASN A 186 -14.66 4.34 -4.81
C ASN A 186 -14.06 4.99 -3.57
N GLN A 187 -13.23 4.24 -2.85
CA GLN A 187 -12.53 4.74 -1.68
C GLN A 187 -11.58 5.88 -2.06
N THR A 188 -10.80 5.68 -3.12
CA THR A 188 -9.86 6.67 -3.64
C THR A 188 -10.59 7.95 -4.04
N CYS A 189 -11.77 7.85 -4.67
CA CYS A 189 -12.61 8.99 -5.03
C CYS A 189 -13.02 9.80 -3.78
N LEU A 190 -13.49 9.11 -2.73
CA LEU A 190 -13.85 9.73 -1.45
C LEU A 190 -12.64 10.34 -0.73
N ASP A 191 -11.48 9.68 -0.77
CA ASP A 191 -10.20 10.18 -0.23
C ASP A 191 -9.78 11.48 -0.90
N LEU A 192 -9.80 11.51 -2.23
CA LEU A 192 -9.45 12.71 -2.98
C LEU A 192 -10.42 13.85 -2.67
N GLU A 193 -11.74 13.61 -2.65
CA GLU A 193 -12.72 14.66 -2.31
C GLU A 193 -12.60 15.16 -0.87
N HIS A 194 -12.28 14.28 0.07
CA HIS A 194 -12.09 14.66 1.46
C HIS A 194 -10.82 15.51 1.65
N SER A 195 -9.77 15.25 0.87
CA SER A 195 -8.43 15.76 1.13
C SER A 195 -7.74 16.39 -0.08
N LEU A 196 -8.50 17.00 -1.01
CA LEU A 196 -7.98 17.62 -2.25
C LEU A 196 -6.72 18.46 -2.02
N ARG A 197 -6.73 19.32 -0.99
CA ARG A 197 -5.61 20.24 -0.68
C ARG A 197 -4.41 19.57 -0.02
N ARG A 198 -4.58 18.40 0.62
CA ARG A 198 -3.51 17.67 1.33
C ARG A 198 -2.64 16.83 0.40
N THR A 199 -3.04 16.70 -0.86
CA THR A 199 -2.28 15.94 -1.86
C THR A 199 -0.99 16.64 -2.32
N GLY A 200 -0.88 17.95 -2.10
CA GLY A 200 0.18 18.79 -2.70
C GLY A 200 -0.10 19.20 -4.16
N TYR A 201 -1.06 18.55 -4.82
CA TYR A 201 -1.41 18.81 -6.22
C TYR A 201 -2.93 18.92 -6.40
N PRO A 202 -3.57 19.98 -5.87
CA PRO A 202 -5.03 20.07 -5.79
C PRO A 202 -5.74 19.99 -7.16
N ARG A 203 -5.13 20.54 -8.22
CA ARG A 203 -5.68 20.45 -9.59
C ARG A 203 -5.64 19.02 -10.12
N VAL A 204 -4.53 18.31 -9.91
CA VAL A 204 -4.38 16.90 -10.32
C VAL A 204 -5.33 16.02 -9.53
N ALA A 205 -5.46 16.26 -8.22
CA ALA A 205 -6.41 15.56 -7.36
C ALA A 205 -7.86 15.76 -7.81
N ALA A 206 -8.24 16.99 -8.16
CA ALA A 206 -9.56 17.28 -8.68
C ALA A 206 -9.85 16.56 -10.01
N ALA A 207 -8.87 16.53 -10.93
CA ALA A 207 -8.99 15.82 -12.20
C ALA A 207 -9.09 14.30 -12.01
N ALA A 208 -8.22 13.73 -11.19
CA ALA A 208 -8.22 12.31 -10.83
C ALA A 208 -9.58 11.89 -10.23
N ARG A 209 -10.08 12.69 -9.29
CA ARG A 209 -11.38 12.50 -8.66
C ARG A 209 -12.51 12.48 -9.69
N LEU A 210 -12.56 13.45 -10.61
CA LEU A 210 -13.58 13.49 -11.66
C LEU A 210 -13.52 12.25 -12.58
N THR A 211 -12.33 11.76 -12.90
CA THR A 211 -12.17 10.53 -13.68
C THR A 211 -12.67 9.30 -12.93
N LEU A 212 -12.30 9.14 -11.66
CA LEU A 212 -12.78 8.04 -10.81
C LEU A 212 -14.29 8.12 -10.59
N GLN A 213 -14.83 9.32 -10.34
CA GLN A 213 -16.25 9.53 -10.12
C GLN A 213 -17.10 9.05 -11.31
N ARG A 214 -16.62 9.21 -12.55
CA ARG A 214 -17.32 8.74 -13.75
C ARG A 214 -17.41 7.21 -13.84
N ARG A 215 -16.54 6.48 -13.14
CA ARG A 215 -16.50 5.01 -13.11
C ARG A 215 -17.15 4.45 -11.84
N ALA A 216 -17.22 5.26 -10.79
CA ALA A 216 -17.70 4.86 -9.48
C ALA A 216 -19.22 4.57 -9.50
N ALA A 217 -19.59 3.38 -9.04
CA ALA A 217 -20.99 3.04 -8.83
C ALA A 217 -21.53 3.78 -7.61
N TYR A 218 -22.70 4.41 -7.74
CA TYR A 218 -23.34 5.19 -6.67
C TYR A 218 -23.48 4.39 -5.36
N ARG A 219 -23.93 3.13 -5.46
CA ARG A 219 -24.08 2.23 -4.32
C ARG A 219 -22.75 1.95 -3.62
N ALA A 220 -21.69 1.71 -4.38
CA ALA A 220 -20.38 1.43 -3.81
C ALA A 220 -19.75 2.67 -3.14
N LEU A 221 -20.01 3.88 -3.66
CA LEU A 221 -19.65 5.13 -2.97
C LEU A 221 -20.42 5.31 -1.67
N TRP A 222 -21.71 4.94 -1.65
CA TRP A 222 -22.53 4.99 -0.45
C TRP A 222 -22.02 4.03 0.62
N ASP A 223 -21.75 2.77 0.26
CA ASP A 223 -21.23 1.75 1.18
C ASP A 223 -19.87 2.19 1.77
N ALA A 224 -18.94 2.66 0.92
CA ALA A 224 -17.66 3.19 1.37
C ALA A 224 -17.80 4.43 2.27
N CYS A 225 -18.77 5.30 1.98
CA CYS A 225 -19.07 6.46 2.80
C CYS A 225 -19.59 6.07 4.19
N GLN A 226 -20.51 5.10 4.27
CA GLN A 226 -21.07 4.61 5.54
C GLN A 226 -19.98 4.07 6.45
N LEU A 227 -19.14 3.16 5.94
CA LEU A 227 -18.07 2.53 6.69
C LEU A 227 -17.08 3.55 7.28
N GLN A 228 -16.92 4.69 6.61
CA GLN A 228 -15.89 5.67 6.95
C GLN A 228 -16.42 6.97 7.51
N ARG A 229 -17.75 7.10 7.64
CA ARG A 229 -18.45 8.30 8.10
C ARG A 229 -18.06 9.54 7.29
N ARG A 230 -17.94 9.40 5.97
CA ARG A 230 -17.49 10.46 5.04
C ARG A 230 -18.63 11.20 4.34
N TRP A 231 -19.71 11.43 5.06
CA TRP A 231 -20.95 12.01 4.55
C TRP A 231 -20.77 13.33 3.80
N THR A 232 -19.89 14.21 4.31
CA THR A 232 -19.64 15.49 3.64
C THR A 232 -18.94 15.32 2.29
N ALA A 233 -18.01 14.38 2.16
CA ALA A 233 -17.34 14.11 0.89
C ALA A 233 -18.34 13.46 -0.10
N TYR A 234 -19.11 12.49 0.38
CA TYR A 234 -20.16 11.86 -0.40
C TYR A 234 -21.18 12.87 -0.94
N GLY A 235 -21.68 13.78 -0.09
CA GLY A 235 -22.63 14.83 -0.50
C GLY A 235 -22.07 15.77 -1.57
N ARG A 236 -20.77 16.11 -1.50
CA ARG A 236 -20.12 16.90 -2.55
C ARG A 236 -19.94 16.14 -3.86
N LEU A 237 -19.70 14.83 -3.80
CA LEU A 237 -19.61 13.99 -5.01
C LEU A 237 -20.98 13.83 -5.68
N THR A 238 -22.02 13.53 -4.92
CA THR A 238 -23.32 13.09 -5.47
C THR A 238 -24.36 14.20 -5.58
N GLY A 239 -24.08 15.39 -5.02
CA GLY A 239 -25.08 16.45 -4.87
C GLY A 239 -26.06 16.17 -3.73
N TRP A 240 -25.89 15.09 -2.96
CA TRP A 240 -26.72 14.77 -1.81
C TRP A 240 -26.59 15.85 -0.73
N ARG A 241 -27.70 16.52 -0.41
CA ARG A 241 -27.81 17.46 0.71
C ARG A 241 -28.59 16.76 1.81
N SER A 242 -27.96 16.56 2.97
CA SER A 242 -28.59 15.99 4.16
C SER A 242 -29.70 16.90 4.67
N GLN A 243 -30.92 16.75 4.14
CA GLN A 243 -32.11 17.36 4.75
C GLN A 243 -33.20 16.35 5.09
N GLU A 244 -33.08 15.08 4.67
CA GLU A 244 -33.98 14.03 5.11
C GLU A 244 -33.18 12.79 5.56
N PRO A 245 -33.52 12.20 6.73
CA PRO A 245 -33.00 10.90 7.10
C PRO A 245 -33.52 9.88 6.07
N ILE A 246 -32.64 9.38 5.21
CA ILE A 246 -32.97 8.28 4.31
C ILE A 246 -33.23 7.06 5.19
N ASP A 247 -34.48 6.60 5.25
CA ASP A 247 -34.78 5.24 5.69
C ASP A 247 -34.03 4.30 4.73
N PRO A 248 -33.06 3.50 5.21
CA PRO A 248 -32.30 2.57 4.37
C PRO A 248 -33.19 1.59 3.60
N ARG A 249 -34.48 1.47 3.94
CA ARG A 249 -35.46 0.59 3.30
C ARG A 249 -36.13 1.21 2.07
N GLU A 250 -36.17 2.53 1.93
CA GLU A 250 -36.84 3.18 0.79
C GLU A 250 -35.95 3.31 -0.45
N SER A 251 -34.63 3.35 -0.29
CA SER A 251 -33.67 3.46 -1.39
C SER A 251 -33.49 2.17 -2.21
N TYR A 252 -34.12 1.06 -1.82
CA TYR A 252 -34.09 -0.22 -2.55
C TYR A 252 -35.20 -0.39 -3.60
N ARG A 253 -36.14 0.55 -3.72
CA ARG A 253 -37.34 0.37 -4.57
C ARG A 253 -37.33 1.13 -5.90
N SER A 254 -36.30 1.94 -6.17
CA SER A 254 -36.34 2.90 -7.28
C SER A 254 -35.07 2.93 -8.12
N PHE A 255 -34.48 1.78 -8.47
CA PHE A 255 -33.51 1.64 -9.57
C PHE A 255 -33.57 0.23 -10.16
#